data_AF-A0A9D2UF17-F1
#
_entry.id   AF-A0A9D2UF17-F1
#
_cell.length_a   1.000
_cell.length_b   1.000
_cell.length_c   1.000
_cell.angle_alpha   90.00
_cell.angle_beta   90.00
_cell.angle_gamma   90.00
#
_symmetry.space_group_name_H-M   'P 1'
#
loop_
_entity.id
_entity.type
_entity.pdbx_description
1 polymer ?
#
loop_
_entity_poly.entity_id
_entity_poly.type
_entity_poly.pdbx_seq_one_letter_code
_entity_poly.pdbx_strand_id
1 'polypeptide(L)'
;MTVETTARKGLTFRPSHDVRQRLEALSHKTNRPVSFYINTLLEEHLVELEHAFTLKADAESVRAGKQKTHSLDEARAELGL
;
A
#
# COMPACT_ATOMS: atom_id res chain seq x y z
N MET A 1 -21.32 -13.25 -16.80
CA MET A 1 -20.59 -12.05 -16.36
C MET A 1 -19.46 -11.81 -17.34
N THR A 2 -19.61 -10.84 -18.24
CA THR A 2 -18.53 -10.37 -19.09
C THR A 2 -17.61 -9.50 -18.24
N VAL A 3 -16.42 -9.99 -17.91
CA VAL A 3 -15.36 -9.13 -17.35
C VAL A 3 -14.86 -8.25 -18.48
N GLU A 4 -15.19 -6.95 -18.41
CA GLU A 4 -14.59 -5.95 -19.27
C GLU A 4 -13.11 -5.83 -18.91
N THR A 5 -12.25 -6.46 -19.72
CA THR A 5 -10.81 -6.28 -19.61
C THR A 5 -10.46 -4.87 -20.06
N THR A 6 -10.50 -3.93 -19.12
CA THR A 6 -9.97 -2.57 -19.33
C THR A 6 -8.48 -2.68 -19.60
N ALA A 7 -8.01 -2.10 -20.71
CA ALA A 7 -6.61 -2.12 -21.09
C ALA A 7 -5.73 -1.49 -19.99
N ARG A 8 -4.69 -2.20 -19.54
CA ARG A 8 -3.76 -1.69 -18.52
C ARG A 8 -2.98 -0.49 -19.08
N LYS A 9 -3.09 0.66 -18.42
CA LYS A 9 -2.31 1.86 -18.74
C LYS A 9 -0.94 1.80 -18.06
N GLY A 10 0.13 2.00 -18.82
CA GLY A 10 1.49 2.05 -18.27
C GLY A 10 1.72 3.28 -17.40
N LEU A 11 2.54 3.13 -16.37
CA LEU A 11 3.00 4.21 -15.48
C LEU A 11 4.52 4.37 -15.61
N THR A 12 5.01 5.61 -15.61
CA THR A 12 6.45 5.90 -15.58
C THR A 12 6.95 5.89 -14.14
N PHE A 13 7.85 4.97 -13.82
CA PHE A 13 8.48 4.88 -12.50
C PHE A 13 9.96 5.31 -12.57
N ARG A 14 10.38 6.16 -11.63
CA ARG A 14 11.76 6.67 -11.53
C ARG A 14 12.36 6.30 -10.17
N PRO A 15 12.95 5.10 -10.04
CA PRO A 15 13.64 4.69 -8.83
C PRO A 15 14.96 5.46 -8.65
N SER A 16 15.48 5.46 -7.43
CA SER A 16 16.87 5.85 -7.17
C SER A 16 17.85 4.94 -7.93
N HIS A 17 19.08 5.43 -8.14
CA HIS A 17 20.12 4.70 -8.85
C HIS A 17 20.36 3.30 -8.27
N ASP A 18 20.45 3.19 -6.94
CA ASP A 18 20.74 1.92 -6.26
C ASP A 18 19.61 0.91 -6.41
N VAL A 19 18.35 1.37 -6.35
CA VAL A 19 17.18 0.52 -6.56
C VAL A 19 17.13 0.02 -8.00
N ARG A 20 17.42 0.88 -8.97
CA ARG A 20 17.52 0.49 -10.38
C ARG A 20 18.56 -0.62 -10.58
N GLN A 21 19.77 -0.44 -10.05
CA GLN A 21 20.83 -1.41 -10.19
C GLN A 21 20.46 -2.78 -9.59
N ARG A 22 19.81 -2.78 -8.42
CA ARG A 22 19.31 -4.02 -7.78
C ARG A 22 18.25 -4.72 -8.61
N LEU A 23 17.30 -3.95 -9.18
CA LEU A 23 16.26 -4.50 -10.05
C LEU A 23 16.83 -5.08 -11.35
N GLU A 24 17.81 -4.40 -11.96
CA GLU A 24 18.49 -4.89 -13.16
C GLU A 24 19.27 -6.17 -12.88
N ALA A 25 20.03 -6.22 -11.77
CA ALA A 25 20.74 -7.43 -11.36
C ALA A 25 19.78 -8.62 -11.12
N LEU A 26 18.63 -8.36 -10.48
CA LEU A 26 17.60 -9.38 -10.25
C LEU A 26 16.98 -9.85 -11.56
N SER A 27 16.68 -8.93 -12.47
CA SER A 27 16.18 -9.20 -13.82
C SER A 27 17.13 -10.13 -14.59
N HIS A 28 18.43 -9.81 -14.60
CA HIS A 28 19.44 -10.63 -15.27
C HIS A 28 19.59 -12.03 -14.65
N LYS A 29 19.57 -12.13 -13.32
CA LYS A 29 19.73 -13.41 -12.60
C LYS A 29 18.57 -14.37 -12.84
N THR A 30 17.36 -13.85 -13.01
CA THR A 30 16.11 -14.64 -13.04
C THR A 30 15.52 -14.78 -14.43
N ASN A 31 16.09 -14.08 -15.42
CA ASN A 31 15.57 -13.99 -16.78
C ASN A 31 14.09 -13.55 -16.80
N ARG A 32 13.81 -12.45 -16.09
CA ARG A 32 12.48 -11.81 -16.00
C ARG A 32 12.63 -10.29 -16.14
N PRO A 33 11.71 -9.60 -16.81
CA PRO A 33 11.82 -8.16 -16.99
C PRO A 33 11.69 -7.41 -15.67
N VAL A 34 12.36 -6.26 -15.55
CA VAL A 34 12.27 -5.37 -14.37
C VAL A 34 10.82 -5.00 -14.01
N SER A 35 9.96 -4.83 -15.01
CA SER A 35 8.53 -4.52 -14.81
C SER A 35 7.78 -5.59 -14.02
N PHE A 36 8.18 -6.86 -14.14
CA PHE A 36 7.60 -7.95 -13.34
C PHE A 36 7.81 -7.68 -11.85
N TYR A 37 9.05 -7.40 -11.44
CA TYR A 37 9.38 -7.13 -10.04
C TYR A 37 8.73 -5.87 -9.49
N ILE A 38 8.65 -4.81 -10.31
CA ILE A 38 7.96 -3.58 -9.90
C ILE A 38 6.48 -3.89 -9.63
N ASN A 39 5.81 -4.59 -10.55
CA ASN A 39 4.39 -4.92 -10.38
C ASN A 39 4.17 -5.83 -9.18
N THR A 40 5.00 -6.87 -8.99
CA THR A 40 4.91 -7.76 -7.82
C THR A 40 5.07 -6.99 -6.51
N LEU A 41 6.10 -6.15 -6.39
CA LEU A 41 6.32 -5.36 -5.18
C LEU A 41 5.16 -4.39 -4.91
N LEU A 42 4.61 -3.78 -5.96
CA LEU A 42 3.45 -2.91 -5.82
C LEU A 42 2.22 -3.71 -5.37
N GLU A 43 1.91 -4.83 -6.00
CA GLU A 43 0.75 -5.66 -5.66
C GLU A 43 0.85 -6.24 -4.23
N GLU A 44 2.05 -6.63 -3.79
CA GLU A 44 2.28 -7.18 -2.45
C GLU A 44 2.24 -6.13 -1.33
N HIS A 45 2.76 -4.92 -1.57
CA HIS A 45 2.91 -3.91 -0.51
C HIS A 45 1.89 -2.77 -0.54
N LEU A 46 1.08 -2.66 -1.59
CA LEU A 46 0.11 -1.57 -1.69
C LEU A 46 -0.90 -1.58 -0.54
N VAL A 47 -1.42 -2.76 -0.17
CA VAL A 47 -2.41 -2.90 0.91
C VAL A 47 -1.85 -2.43 2.25
N GLU A 48 -0.60 -2.79 2.55
CA GLU A 48 0.07 -2.37 3.79
C GLU A 48 0.28 -0.86 3.83
N LEU A 49 0.68 -0.26 2.70
CA LEU A 49 0.81 1.18 2.56
C LEU A 49 -0.53 1.89 2.76
N GLU A 50 -1.60 1.43 2.13
CA GLU A 50 -2.95 1.99 2.27
C GLU A 50 -3.42 1.96 3.74
N HIS A 51 -3.19 0.84 4.43
CA HIS A 51 -3.52 0.71 5.84
C HIS A 51 -2.72 1.69 6.71
N ALA A 52 -1.40 1.78 6.51
CA ALA A 52 -0.55 2.70 7.26
C ALA A 52 -0.97 4.17 7.09
N PHE A 53 -1.32 4.57 5.86
CA PHE A 53 -1.79 5.93 5.59
C PHE A 53 -3.18 6.19 6.15
N THR A 54 -4.08 5.21 6.12
CA THR A 54 -5.41 5.30 6.74
C THR A 54 -5.27 5.52 8.25
N LEU A 55 -4.48 4.68 8.92
CA LEU A 55 -4.23 4.80 10.35
C LEU A 55 -3.61 6.14 10.73
N LYS A 56 -2.69 6.65 9.91
CA LYS A 56 -2.09 7.98 10.11
C LYS A 56 -3.14 9.09 9.98
N ALA A 57 -4.01 9.02 8.97
CA ALA A 57 -5.06 10.00 8.76
C ALA A 57 -6.10 9.98 9.89
N ASP A 58 -6.44 8.80 10.41
CA ASP A 58 -7.31 8.65 11.58
C ASP A 58 -6.65 9.24 12.83
N ALA A 59 -5.38 8.93 13.08
CA ALA A 59 -4.65 9.50 14.22
C ALA A 59 -4.57 11.03 14.15
N GLU A 60 -4.38 11.60 12.96
CA GLU A 60 -4.42 13.06 12.75
C GLU A 60 -5.82 13.64 12.96
N SER A 61 -6.87 12.94 12.54
CA SER A 61 -8.27 13.34 12.72
C SER A 61 -8.69 13.34 14.19
N VAL A 62 -8.27 12.33 14.95
CA VAL A 62 -8.43 12.27 16.42
C VAL A 62 -7.71 13.44 17.09
N ARG A 63 -6.44 13.68 16.76
CA ARG A 63 -5.67 14.81 17.33
C ARG A 63 -6.27 16.18 16.98
N ALA A 64 -6.86 16.31 15.79
CA ALA A 64 -7.54 17.52 15.36
C ALA A 64 -8.95 17.68 15.96
N GLY A 65 -9.43 16.73 16.78
CA GLY A 65 -10.76 16.75 17.37
C GLY A 65 -11.90 16.54 16.37
N LYS A 66 -11.60 16.00 15.18
CA LYS A 66 -12.56 15.80 14.08
C LYS A 66 -13.23 14.43 14.12
N GLN A 67 -12.75 13.52 14.96
CA GLN A 67 -13.34 12.20 15.22
C GLN A 67 -13.81 12.12 16.67
N LYS A 68 -14.95 11.45 16.88
CA LYS A 68 -15.43 11.14 18.22
C LYS A 68 -14.50 10.11 18.86
N THR A 69 -13.98 10.45 20.03
CA THR A 69 -13.19 9.53 20.86
C THR A 69 -14.08 9.00 21.97
N HIS A 70 -14.06 7.70 22.18
CA HIS A 70 -14.70 7.04 23.32
C HIS A 70 -13.64 6.73 24.38
N SER A 71 -14.04 6.74 25.64
CA SER A 71 -13.17 6.25 26.71
C SER A 71 -12.98 4.73 26.58
N LEU A 72 -11.91 4.20 27.15
CA LEU A 72 -11.63 2.77 27.13
C LEU A 72 -12.76 1.95 27.79
N ASP A 73 -13.36 2.48 28.84
CA ASP A 73 -14.45 1.84 29.58
C ASP A 73 -15.74 1.77 28.74
N GLU A 74 -16.08 2.86 28.03
CA GLU A 74 -17.21 2.89 27.09
C GLU A 74 -17.01 1.89 25.95
N ALA A 75 -15.80 1.85 25.36
CA ALA A 75 -15.49 0.93 24.26
C ALA A 75 -15.55 -0.55 24.70
N ARG A 76 -15.06 -0.86 25.91
CA ARG A 76 -15.16 -2.21 26.50
C ARG A 76 -16.62 -2.63 26.70
N ALA A 77 -17.44 -1.74 27.25
CA ALA A 77 -18.86 -2.00 27.46
C ALA A 77 -19.61 -2.22 26.14
N GLU A 78 -19.30 -1.44 25.11
CA GLU A 78 -19.96 -1.53 23.80
C GLU A 78 -19.55 -2.77 23.00
N LEU A 79 -18.29 -3.19 23.09
CA LEU A 79 -17.75 -4.37 22.39
C LEU A 79 -17.88 -5.68 23.17
N GLY A 80 -18.29 -5.64 24.44
CA GLY A 80 -18.41 -6.81 25.30
C GLY A 80 -17.05 -7.42 25.71
N LEU A 81 -16.03 -6.58 25.91
CA LEU A 81 -14.63 -6.97 26.21
C LEU A 81 -14.19 -6.68 27.65
#